data_AF-A0A1G3BIE0-F1
#
_entry.id   AF-A0A1G3BIE0-F1
#
_cell.length_a   1.000
_cell.length_b   1.000
_cell.length_c   1.000
_cell.angle_alpha   90.00
_cell.angle_beta   90.00
_cell.angle_gamma   90.00
#
_symmetry.space_group_name_H-M   'P 1'
#
loop_
_entity.id
_entity.type
_entity.pdbx_description
1 polymer ?
#
loop_
_entity_poly.entity_id
_entity_poly.type
_entity_poly.pdbx_seq_one_letter_code
_entity_poly.pdbx_strand_id
1 'polypeptide(L)'
;MKPQKKLIENFLQKAGAQEITVNPIRVLRTNTYSVGNANVLVRTASDLGHRYFFGLNYINAEEVYNLDNSFVAFICGDIEKVVLIPTDVLISHLSEISHDRNGEYKINFTRDLHLVLKGRNRRLNCSQYINDWASLKKVSSESTALIQPEESIHNVIQGRLIEIGNIRGYSTYCPDKSRTFNRVRLGEMITLDECPKLQFSDYELLRKIDVLWFRRATSGYYPAYAFEVEISTGVWSGFGRLVTLRDYDTKPYIITNEDKKFQQVVTQFPEIKERFVHVIPDQVGLLYSAEKNLIAMRTEFNL
;
A
#
# COMPACT_ATOMS: atom_id res chain seq x y z
N MET A 1 -27.65 15.56 -1.39
CA MET A 1 -26.44 14.75 -1.12
C MET A 1 -26.10 13.94 -2.35
N LYS A 2 -24.83 13.84 -2.78
CA LYS A 2 -24.45 13.06 -3.97
C LYS A 2 -24.87 11.58 -3.79
N PRO A 3 -25.45 10.90 -4.81
CA PRO A 3 -25.96 9.54 -4.69
C PRO A 3 -24.96 8.53 -4.09
N GLN A 4 -23.68 8.63 -4.46
CA GLN A 4 -22.61 7.77 -3.95
C GLN A 4 -22.38 7.93 -2.44
N LYS A 5 -22.42 9.17 -1.91
CA LYS A 5 -22.24 9.42 -0.48
C LYS A 5 -23.36 8.77 0.34
N LYS A 6 -24.60 8.83 -0.18
CA LYS A 6 -25.75 8.16 0.44
C LYS A 6 -25.61 6.64 0.46
N LEU A 7 -25.08 6.03 -0.60
CA LEU A 7 -24.85 4.59 -0.63
C LEU A 7 -23.81 4.15 0.41
N ILE A 8 -22.73 4.93 0.57
CA ILE A 8 -21.72 4.66 1.62
C ILE A 8 -22.35 4.81 3.00
N GLU A 9 -23.07 5.89 3.28
CA GLU A 9 -23.74 6.08 4.58
C GLU A 9 -24.71 4.94 4.90
N ASN A 10 -25.52 4.51 3.93
CA ASN A 10 -26.41 3.36 4.07
C ASN A 10 -25.64 2.05 4.34
N PHE A 11 -24.49 1.86 3.71
CA PHE A 11 -23.61 0.71 3.96
C PHE A 11 -23.10 0.70 5.40
N LEU A 12 -22.59 1.83 5.88
CA LEU A 12 -22.08 1.94 7.24
C LEU A 12 -23.19 1.76 8.28
N GLN A 13 -24.40 2.27 8.01
CA GLN A 13 -25.58 2.04 8.85
C GLN A 13 -25.98 0.56 8.88
N LYS A 14 -26.01 -0.12 7.73
CA LYS A 14 -26.34 -1.55 7.65
C LYS A 14 -25.29 -2.39 8.35
N ALA A 15 -24.00 -2.08 8.20
CA ALA A 15 -22.92 -2.71 8.96
C ALA A 15 -23.11 -2.50 10.47
N GLY A 16 -23.37 -1.27 10.92
CA GLY A 16 -23.64 -0.97 12.32
C GLY A 16 -24.85 -1.72 12.90
N ALA A 17 -25.92 -1.86 12.11
CA ALA A 17 -27.11 -2.63 12.49
C ALA A 17 -26.85 -4.15 12.61
N GLN A 18 -25.75 -4.66 12.06
CA GLN A 18 -25.29 -6.03 12.26
C GLN A 18 -24.46 -6.19 13.53
N GLU A 19 -24.48 -5.22 14.46
CA GLU A 19 -23.64 -5.13 15.66
C GLU A 19 -22.13 -5.08 15.33
N ILE A 20 -21.80 -4.52 14.17
CA ILE A 20 -20.43 -4.40 13.71
C ILE A 20 -19.93 -2.98 14.00
N THR A 21 -18.84 -2.83 14.75
CA THR A 21 -18.20 -1.52 14.93
C THR A 21 -17.63 -1.03 13.61
N VAL A 22 -17.86 0.24 13.27
CA VAL A 22 -17.41 0.85 12.02
C VAL A 22 -16.56 2.08 12.29
N ASN A 23 -15.29 2.05 11.90
CA ASN A 23 -14.36 3.17 12.06
C ASN A 23 -13.63 3.47 10.74
N PRO A 24 -13.51 4.74 10.31
CA PRO A 24 -12.74 5.08 9.13
C PRO A 24 -11.24 4.86 9.35
N ILE A 25 -10.56 4.25 8.37
CA ILE A 25 -9.10 4.08 8.39
C ILE A 25 -8.47 5.31 7.74
N ARG A 26 -8.14 6.30 8.56
CA ARG A 26 -7.74 7.63 8.08
C ARG A 26 -6.37 7.67 7.40
N VAL A 27 -5.48 6.72 7.73
CA VAL A 27 -4.18 6.60 7.07
C VAL A 27 -4.33 6.26 5.58
N LEU A 28 -5.44 5.60 5.22
CA LEU A 28 -5.81 5.36 3.84
C LEU A 28 -6.63 6.55 3.33
N ARG A 29 -6.22 7.16 2.21
CA ARG A 29 -6.92 8.28 1.56
C ARG A 29 -8.17 7.84 0.79
N THR A 30 -8.65 6.64 1.06
CA THR A 30 -9.75 5.96 0.36
C THR A 30 -10.92 5.74 1.32
N ASN A 31 -12.08 5.38 0.79
CA ASN A 31 -13.25 5.02 1.59
C ASN A 31 -13.07 3.64 2.23
N THR A 32 -12.03 3.49 3.05
CA THR A 32 -11.70 2.24 3.75
C THR A 32 -12.09 2.36 5.21
N TYR A 33 -12.75 1.33 5.72
CA TYR A 33 -13.29 1.30 7.07
C TYR A 33 -12.90 -0.02 7.74
N SER A 34 -12.56 0.04 9.02
CA SER A 34 -12.63 -1.12 9.89
C SER A 34 -14.11 -1.41 10.14
N VAL A 35 -14.54 -2.61 9.80
CA VAL A 35 -15.92 -3.12 9.93
C VAL A 35 -15.83 -4.42 10.71
N GLY A 36 -15.90 -4.32 12.04
CA GLY A 36 -15.70 -5.43 12.96
C GLY A 36 -14.24 -5.82 12.99
N ASN A 37 -13.93 -7.06 12.61
CA ASN A 37 -12.57 -7.55 12.52
C ASN A 37 -12.01 -7.46 11.09
N ALA A 38 -12.76 -6.89 10.15
CA ALA A 38 -12.38 -6.80 8.76
C ALA A 38 -12.02 -5.36 8.36
N ASN A 39 -11.14 -5.23 7.38
CA ASN A 39 -10.80 -3.96 6.75
C ASN A 39 -11.44 -3.88 5.36
N VAL A 40 -12.34 -2.92 5.14
CA VAL A 40 -13.22 -2.92 3.96
C VAL A 40 -13.07 -1.63 3.16
N LEU A 41 -12.57 -1.75 1.92
CA LEU A 41 -12.62 -0.66 0.94
C LEU A 41 -14.00 -0.63 0.27
N VAL A 42 -14.71 0.48 0.42
CA VAL A 42 -16.06 0.64 -0.13
C VAL A 42 -16.02 1.37 -1.47
N ARG A 43 -16.56 0.71 -2.50
CA ARG A 43 -16.77 1.25 -3.85
C ARG A 43 -18.27 1.27 -4.17
N THR A 44 -18.72 2.34 -4.83
CA THR A 44 -20.14 2.51 -5.19
C THR A 44 -20.28 2.73 -6.70
N ALA A 45 -21.33 2.14 -7.27
CA ALA A 45 -21.76 2.39 -8.63
C ALA A 45 -23.26 2.73 -8.62
N SER A 46 -23.66 3.68 -9.45
CA SER A 46 -25.08 3.94 -9.71
C SER A 46 -25.66 2.82 -10.58
N ASP A 47 -26.97 2.59 -10.49
CA ASP A 47 -27.65 1.67 -11.43
C ASP A 47 -27.87 2.37 -12.78
N LEU A 48 -27.05 2.03 -13.77
CA LEU A 48 -27.12 2.56 -15.14
C LEU A 48 -27.66 1.52 -16.14
N GLY A 49 -28.35 0.49 -15.66
CA GLY A 49 -29.13 -0.45 -16.48
C GLY A 49 -28.39 -1.71 -16.94
N HIS A 50 -27.22 -1.59 -17.59
CA HIS A 50 -26.58 -2.77 -18.21
C HIS A 50 -25.61 -3.53 -17.30
N ARG A 51 -24.75 -2.81 -16.56
CA ARG A 51 -23.70 -3.35 -15.67
C ARG A 51 -23.43 -2.38 -14.54
N TYR A 52 -22.78 -2.86 -13.50
CA TYR A 52 -22.22 -2.02 -12.44
C TYR A 52 -20.73 -1.87 -12.68
N PHE A 53 -20.28 -0.65 -12.92
CA PHE A 53 -18.89 -0.33 -13.22
C PHE A 53 -18.22 0.37 -12.03
N PHE A 54 -17.01 -0.06 -11.70
CA PHE A 54 -16.17 0.56 -10.69
C PHE A 54 -14.74 0.71 -11.20
N GLY A 55 -14.17 1.88 -10.96
CA GLY A 55 -12.73 2.10 -11.06
C GLY A 55 -12.03 1.65 -9.78
N LEU A 56 -11.00 0.83 -9.91
CA LEU A 56 -10.14 0.44 -8.80
C LEU A 56 -8.68 0.66 -9.18
N ASN A 57 -8.10 1.76 -8.67
CA ASN A 57 -6.68 2.02 -8.81
C ASN A 57 -5.86 0.90 -8.13
N TYR A 58 -4.80 0.44 -8.79
CA TYR A 58 -3.96 -0.65 -8.29
C TYR A 58 -3.30 -0.34 -6.92
N ILE A 59 -2.93 0.93 -6.65
CA ILE A 59 -2.36 1.38 -5.35
C ILE A 59 -3.36 1.06 -4.24
N ASN A 60 -4.63 1.44 -4.44
CA ASN A 60 -5.67 1.24 -3.45
C ASN A 60 -5.97 -0.25 -3.24
N ALA A 61 -5.92 -1.04 -4.32
CA ALA A 61 -6.11 -2.49 -4.23
C ALA A 61 -4.97 -3.14 -3.42
N GLU A 62 -3.72 -2.74 -3.68
CA GLU A 62 -2.53 -3.23 -2.99
C GLU A 62 -2.51 -2.81 -1.51
N GLU A 63 -2.82 -1.54 -1.21
CA GLU A 63 -2.83 -1.05 0.17
C GLU A 63 -3.85 -1.80 1.03
N VAL A 64 -5.05 -2.04 0.50
CA VAL A 64 -6.09 -2.79 1.22
C VAL A 64 -5.73 -4.27 1.29
N TYR A 65 -5.10 -4.84 0.26
CA TYR A 65 -4.60 -6.21 0.27
C TYR A 65 -3.61 -6.47 1.40
N ASN A 66 -2.77 -5.48 1.73
CA ASN A 66 -1.78 -5.61 2.80
C ASN A 66 -2.38 -5.53 4.21
N LEU A 67 -3.65 -5.10 4.36
CA LEU A 67 -4.35 -5.18 5.63
C LEU A 67 -4.77 -6.61 5.95
N ASP A 68 -4.77 -6.95 7.23
CA ASP A 68 -5.34 -8.20 7.74
C ASP A 68 -6.85 -8.26 7.49
N ASN A 69 -7.36 -9.46 7.23
CA ASN A 69 -8.79 -9.74 7.04
C ASN A 69 -9.51 -8.70 6.16
N SER A 70 -9.00 -8.51 4.95
CA SER A 70 -9.35 -7.38 4.10
C SER A 70 -10.30 -7.74 2.95
N PHE A 71 -11.20 -6.81 2.63
CA PHE A 71 -12.25 -6.96 1.61
C PHE A 71 -12.38 -5.69 0.76
N VAL A 72 -12.93 -5.87 -0.44
CA VAL A 72 -13.50 -4.77 -1.22
C VAL A 72 -15.02 -4.97 -1.31
N ALA A 73 -15.77 -3.98 -0.85
CA ALA A 73 -17.22 -3.94 -0.93
C ALA A 73 -17.67 -3.16 -2.17
N PHE A 74 -18.30 -3.85 -3.12
CA PHE A 74 -18.86 -3.24 -4.32
C PHE A 74 -20.37 -3.08 -4.18
N ILE A 75 -20.82 -1.87 -3.87
CA ILE A 75 -22.24 -1.53 -3.73
C ILE A 75 -22.82 -1.26 -5.13
N CYS A 76 -23.62 -2.19 -5.61
CA CYS A 76 -24.16 -2.22 -6.97
C CYS A 76 -25.54 -1.55 -7.03
N GLY A 77 -25.56 -0.22 -7.03
CA GLY A 77 -26.76 0.61 -7.11
C GLY A 77 -27.60 0.65 -5.82
N ASP A 78 -27.59 -0.42 -5.03
CA ASP A 78 -28.41 -0.59 -3.83
C ASP A 78 -27.67 -1.41 -2.75
N ILE A 79 -28.04 -1.23 -1.49
CA ILE A 79 -27.42 -1.93 -0.34
C ILE A 79 -27.91 -3.37 -0.14
N GLU A 80 -28.93 -3.77 -0.87
CA GLU A 80 -29.31 -5.18 -1.05
C GLU A 80 -28.48 -5.86 -2.14
N LYS A 81 -27.57 -5.13 -2.80
CA LYS A 81 -26.69 -5.63 -3.86
C LYS A 81 -25.24 -5.28 -3.59
N VAL A 82 -24.71 -5.75 -2.46
CA VAL A 82 -23.30 -5.56 -2.11
C VAL A 82 -22.53 -6.84 -2.40
N VAL A 83 -21.44 -6.76 -3.16
CA VAL A 83 -20.50 -7.88 -3.32
C VAL A 83 -19.30 -7.63 -2.42
N LEU A 84 -19.12 -8.46 -1.39
CA LEU A 84 -18.04 -8.40 -0.40
C LEU A 84 -16.95 -9.40 -0.78
N ILE A 85 -16.00 -9.00 -1.62
CA ILE A 85 -14.95 -9.90 -2.12
C ILE A 85 -13.71 -9.80 -1.21
N PRO A 86 -13.21 -10.92 -0.64
CA PRO A 86 -11.92 -10.95 0.04
C PRO A 86 -10.81 -10.46 -0.89
N THR A 87 -9.85 -9.69 -0.39
CA THR A 87 -8.79 -9.12 -1.23
C THR A 87 -7.94 -10.20 -1.90
N ASP A 88 -7.62 -11.31 -1.24
CA ASP A 88 -6.88 -12.44 -1.85
C ASP A 88 -7.60 -13.01 -3.09
N VAL A 89 -8.94 -13.10 -3.04
CA VAL A 89 -9.76 -13.55 -4.17
C VAL A 89 -9.73 -12.50 -5.29
N LEU A 90 -9.83 -11.22 -4.97
CA LEU A 90 -9.81 -10.15 -5.98
C LEU A 90 -8.43 -10.04 -6.65
N ILE A 91 -7.35 -9.99 -5.86
CA ILE A 91 -5.96 -9.82 -6.33
C ILE A 91 -5.57 -10.96 -7.27
N SER A 92 -5.92 -12.22 -6.94
CA SER A 92 -5.63 -13.37 -7.80
C SER A 92 -6.26 -13.31 -9.19
N HIS A 93 -7.33 -12.50 -9.37
CA HIS A 93 -8.00 -12.31 -10.65
C HIS A 93 -7.70 -10.96 -11.32
N LEU A 94 -6.95 -10.05 -10.69
CA LEU A 94 -6.72 -8.70 -11.25
C LEU A 94 -6.04 -8.72 -12.63
N SER A 95 -5.12 -9.65 -12.88
CA SER A 95 -4.45 -9.81 -14.19
C SER A 95 -5.45 -10.11 -15.31
N GLU A 96 -6.55 -10.77 -14.97
CA GLU A 96 -7.66 -11.11 -15.85
C GLU A 96 -8.68 -9.99 -16.01
N ILE A 97 -8.49 -8.83 -15.37
CA ILE A 97 -9.37 -7.67 -15.50
C ILE A 97 -8.71 -6.63 -16.41
N SER A 98 -9.50 -6.02 -17.29
CA SER A 98 -9.03 -4.90 -18.12
C SER A 98 -8.70 -3.70 -17.23
N HIS A 99 -7.56 -3.05 -17.48
CA HIS A 99 -7.19 -1.79 -16.85
C HIS A 99 -6.95 -0.72 -17.91
N ASP A 100 -6.96 0.55 -17.51
CA ASP A 100 -6.56 1.66 -18.38
C ASP A 100 -5.04 1.91 -18.32
N ARG A 101 -4.56 2.89 -19.09
CA ARG A 101 -3.13 3.25 -19.14
C ARG A 101 -2.59 3.81 -17.82
N ASN A 102 -3.47 4.23 -16.92
CA ASN A 102 -3.12 4.79 -15.61
C ASN A 102 -3.09 3.71 -14.51
N GLY A 103 -3.30 2.43 -14.87
CA GLY A 103 -3.33 1.33 -13.93
C GLY A 103 -4.65 1.23 -13.14
N GLU A 104 -5.74 1.84 -13.62
CA GLU A 104 -7.06 1.67 -13.01
C GLU A 104 -7.76 0.43 -13.59
N TYR A 105 -8.05 -0.55 -12.73
CA TYR A 105 -8.83 -1.73 -13.08
C TYR A 105 -10.30 -1.38 -13.30
N LYS A 106 -10.85 -1.87 -14.40
CA LYS A 106 -12.25 -1.71 -14.81
C LYS A 106 -13.09 -2.86 -14.25
N ILE A 107 -13.43 -2.79 -12.98
CA ILE A 107 -14.24 -3.80 -12.30
C ILE A 107 -15.68 -3.69 -12.81
N ASN A 108 -16.19 -4.74 -13.43
CA ASN A 108 -17.54 -4.78 -13.99
C ASN A 108 -18.30 -5.96 -13.41
N PHE A 109 -19.48 -5.71 -12.84
CA PHE A 109 -20.41 -6.76 -12.44
C PHE A 109 -21.59 -6.85 -13.39
N THR A 110 -22.02 -8.08 -13.69
CA THR A 110 -23.30 -8.35 -14.36
C THR A 110 -24.48 -7.98 -13.45
N ARG A 111 -25.71 -8.03 -13.98
CA ARG A 111 -26.92 -7.86 -13.16
C ARG A 111 -27.06 -8.92 -12.08
N ASP A 112 -26.61 -10.13 -12.38
CA ASP A 112 -26.55 -11.25 -11.43
C ASP A 112 -25.32 -11.17 -10.51
N LEU A 113 -24.63 -10.04 -10.50
CA LEU A 113 -23.49 -9.74 -9.63
C LEU A 113 -22.29 -10.68 -9.81
N HIS A 114 -22.07 -11.20 -11.01
CA HIS A 114 -20.83 -11.91 -11.37
C HIS A 114 -19.79 -10.93 -11.90
N LEU A 115 -18.54 -11.07 -11.44
CA LEU A 115 -17.42 -10.24 -11.89
C LEU A 115 -17.01 -10.65 -13.31
N VAL A 116 -16.97 -9.70 -14.23
CA VAL A 116 -16.58 -9.90 -15.63
C VAL A 116 -15.06 -9.92 -15.76
N LEU A 117 -14.54 -10.95 -16.44
CA LEU A 117 -13.12 -11.13 -16.73
C LEU A 117 -12.84 -10.92 -18.23
N LYS A 118 -11.56 -10.75 -18.59
CA LYS A 118 -11.06 -10.71 -19.97
C LYS A 118 -11.39 -12.02 -20.69
N GLY A 119 -11.76 -11.89 -21.96
CA GLY A 119 -12.17 -13.02 -22.80
C GLY A 119 -13.68 -13.18 -22.89
N ARG A 120 -14.14 -13.88 -23.93
CA ARG A 120 -15.57 -14.03 -24.21
C ARG A 120 -16.26 -14.84 -23.12
N ASN A 121 -17.31 -14.29 -22.53
CA ASN A 121 -18.17 -14.93 -21.51
C ASN A 121 -17.46 -15.41 -20.23
N ARG A 122 -16.23 -14.95 -19.95
CA ARG A 122 -15.52 -15.32 -18.72
C ARG A 122 -16.00 -14.47 -17.55
N ARG A 123 -16.34 -15.13 -16.44
CA ARG A 123 -16.90 -14.50 -15.23
C ARG A 123 -16.46 -15.25 -13.99
N LEU A 124 -16.18 -14.54 -12.91
CA LEU A 124 -16.06 -15.11 -11.57
C LEU A 124 -17.46 -15.15 -10.94
N ASN A 125 -17.84 -16.32 -10.44
CA ASN A 125 -19.09 -16.48 -9.69
C ASN A 125 -18.92 -15.89 -8.29
N CYS A 126 -19.62 -14.78 -8.03
CA CYS A 126 -19.58 -14.09 -6.74
C CYS A 126 -20.80 -14.37 -5.86
N SER A 127 -21.66 -15.36 -6.15
CA SER A 127 -22.90 -15.60 -5.38
C SER A 127 -22.66 -15.77 -3.88
N GLN A 128 -21.56 -16.41 -3.49
CA GLN A 128 -21.16 -16.59 -2.10
C GLN A 128 -20.71 -15.30 -1.40
N TYR A 129 -20.38 -14.25 -2.15
CA TYR A 129 -19.90 -12.96 -1.65
C TYR A 129 -21.00 -11.90 -1.59
N ILE A 130 -22.21 -12.19 -2.10
CA ILE A 130 -23.30 -11.23 -2.15
C ILE A 130 -23.90 -11.08 -0.74
N ASN A 131 -23.81 -9.88 -0.18
CA ASN A 131 -24.28 -9.53 1.16
C ASN A 131 -23.80 -10.50 2.25
N ASP A 132 -22.62 -11.11 2.09
CA ASP A 132 -22.04 -12.01 3.08
C ASP A 132 -21.44 -11.23 4.26
N TRP A 133 -22.29 -10.54 5.02
CA TRP A 133 -21.90 -9.75 6.19
C TRP A 133 -21.29 -10.63 7.30
N ALA A 134 -21.61 -11.93 7.31
CA ALA A 134 -21.06 -12.87 8.26
C ALA A 134 -19.55 -13.08 8.03
N SER A 135 -19.06 -13.01 6.79
CA SER A 135 -17.62 -13.09 6.50
C SER A 135 -16.80 -11.99 7.19
N LEU A 136 -17.34 -10.77 7.31
CA LEU A 136 -16.64 -9.63 7.94
C LEU A 136 -16.42 -9.81 9.45
N LYS A 137 -17.20 -10.71 10.09
CA LYS A 137 -17.08 -11.03 11.51
C LYS A 137 -16.07 -12.14 11.79
N LYS A 138 -15.73 -12.96 10.79
CA LYS A 138 -14.79 -14.07 10.96
C LYS A 138 -13.41 -13.48 11.29
N VAL A 139 -12.84 -13.95 12.39
CA VAL A 139 -11.42 -13.75 12.67
C VAL A 139 -10.68 -14.75 11.79
N SER A 140 -9.77 -14.28 10.93
CA SER A 140 -8.81 -15.17 10.28
C SER A 140 -8.03 -15.87 11.39
N SER A 141 -8.26 -17.17 11.60
CA SER A 141 -7.77 -17.95 12.74
C SER A 141 -6.26 -18.21 12.73
N GLU A 142 -5.47 -17.43 11.99
CA GLU A 142 -4.06 -17.72 11.71
C GLU A 142 -3.07 -16.59 12.03
N SER A 143 -3.47 -15.41 12.53
CA SER A 143 -2.51 -14.36 12.95
C SER A 143 -2.68 -13.92 14.41
N THR A 144 -1.57 -13.94 15.15
CA THR A 144 -1.47 -13.70 16.61
C THR A 144 -1.41 -12.22 17.02
N ALA A 145 -1.61 -11.27 16.13
CA ALA A 145 -1.88 -9.86 16.45
C ALA A 145 -2.41 -9.16 15.19
N LEU A 146 -3.51 -8.41 15.29
CA LEU A 146 -4.01 -7.58 14.19
C LEU A 146 -3.02 -6.45 13.92
N ILE A 147 -2.40 -6.41 12.74
CA ILE A 147 -1.52 -5.31 12.32
C ILE A 147 -2.37 -4.05 12.19
N GLN A 148 -1.96 -2.98 12.88
CA GLN A 148 -2.67 -1.70 12.79
C GLN A 148 -2.53 -1.13 11.37
N PRO A 149 -3.54 -0.45 10.81
CA PRO A 149 -3.46 0.08 9.45
C PRO A 149 -2.26 1.00 9.20
N GLU A 150 -1.86 1.79 10.19
CA GLU A 150 -0.68 2.65 10.11
C GLU A 150 0.62 1.84 9.93
N GLU A 151 0.74 0.72 10.65
CA GLU A 151 1.87 -0.21 10.53
C GLU A 151 1.82 -0.94 9.18
N SER A 152 0.63 -1.37 8.73
CA SER A 152 0.46 -1.95 7.40
C SER A 152 0.92 -0.99 6.29
N ILE A 153 0.60 0.29 6.40
CA ILE A 153 1.01 1.28 5.39
C ILE A 153 2.49 1.60 5.48
N HIS A 154 3.06 1.63 6.69
CA HIS A 154 4.51 1.71 6.87
C HIS A 154 5.22 0.55 6.15
N ASN A 155 4.74 -0.69 6.34
CA ASN A 155 5.28 -1.89 5.69
C ASN A 155 5.14 -1.84 4.16
N VAL A 156 3.99 -1.37 3.65
CA VAL A 156 3.75 -1.19 2.20
C VAL A 156 4.77 -0.23 1.59
N ILE A 157 5.03 0.90 2.23
CA ILE A 157 5.97 1.89 1.72
C ILE A 157 7.40 1.33 1.76
N GLN A 158 7.80 0.65 2.83
CA GLN A 158 9.10 -0.02 2.91
C GLN A 158 9.26 -1.06 1.78
N GLY A 159 8.26 -1.93 1.58
CA GLY A 159 8.27 -2.92 0.51
C GLY A 159 8.39 -2.30 -0.88
N ARG A 160 7.63 -1.23 -1.16
CA ARG A 160 7.73 -0.47 -2.43
C ARG A 160 9.13 0.11 -2.62
N LEU A 161 9.71 0.73 -1.59
CA LEU A 161 11.07 1.29 -1.66
C LEU A 161 12.12 0.19 -1.90
N ILE A 162 11.98 -0.98 -1.27
CA ILE A 162 12.89 -2.11 -1.51
C ILE A 162 12.77 -2.58 -2.96
N GLU A 163 11.57 -2.81 -3.48
CA GLU A 163 11.40 -3.22 -4.89
C GLU A 163 11.94 -2.17 -5.86
N ILE A 164 11.64 -0.87 -5.67
CA ILE A 164 12.17 0.20 -6.54
C ILE A 164 13.71 0.18 -6.51
N GLY A 165 14.33 0.03 -5.34
CA GLY A 165 15.79 -0.06 -5.21
C GLY A 165 16.36 -1.23 -6.00
N ASN A 166 15.76 -2.41 -5.86
CA ASN A 166 16.16 -3.63 -6.57
C ASN A 166 16.00 -3.48 -8.09
N ILE A 167 14.86 -2.93 -8.55
CA ILE A 167 14.58 -2.65 -9.97
C ILE A 167 15.66 -1.74 -10.57
N ARG A 168 16.13 -0.77 -9.79
CA ARG A 168 17.16 0.19 -10.21
C ARG A 168 18.59 -0.34 -10.02
N GLY A 169 18.76 -1.60 -9.62
CA GLY A 169 20.06 -2.25 -9.46
C GLY A 169 20.84 -1.85 -8.21
N TYR A 170 20.18 -1.27 -7.19
CA TYR A 170 20.79 -1.03 -5.89
C TYR A 170 20.78 -2.29 -5.04
N SER A 171 21.73 -2.39 -4.11
CA SER A 171 21.68 -3.35 -3.03
C SER A 171 20.88 -2.77 -1.87
N THR A 172 19.74 -3.38 -1.54
CA THR A 172 18.78 -2.91 -0.54
C THR A 172 18.93 -3.62 0.81
N TYR A 173 18.67 -2.89 1.90
CA TYR A 173 18.64 -3.37 3.29
C TYR A 173 17.46 -2.74 4.03
N CYS A 174 16.88 -3.48 4.98
CA CYS A 174 15.96 -2.97 6.00
C CYS A 174 16.21 -3.69 7.35
N PRO A 175 15.95 -3.03 8.50
CA PRO A 175 16.19 -3.61 9.82
C PRO A 175 15.21 -4.73 10.18
N ASP A 176 13.91 -4.50 9.93
CA ASP A 176 12.86 -5.43 10.31
C ASP A 176 12.50 -6.33 9.13
N LYS A 177 13.08 -7.54 9.16
CA LYS A 177 12.92 -8.56 8.13
C LYS A 177 11.59 -9.32 8.25
N SER A 178 10.90 -9.21 9.38
CA SER A 178 9.73 -10.03 9.71
C SER A 178 8.43 -9.47 9.13
N ARG A 179 8.39 -8.16 8.90
CA ARG A 179 7.26 -7.46 8.27
C ARG A 179 6.98 -8.01 6.89
N THR A 180 5.74 -7.87 6.44
CA THR A 180 5.31 -8.37 5.14
C THR A 180 4.80 -7.26 4.24
N PHE A 181 5.10 -7.38 2.95
CA PHE A 181 4.51 -6.62 1.86
C PHE A 181 4.06 -7.59 0.77
N ASN A 182 2.81 -7.47 0.34
CA ASN A 182 2.16 -8.39 -0.62
C ASN A 182 2.33 -9.87 -0.22
N ARG A 183 2.18 -10.16 1.09
CA ARG A 183 2.37 -11.47 1.72
C ARG A 183 3.79 -12.05 1.64
N VAL A 184 4.78 -11.28 1.18
CA VAL A 184 6.19 -11.65 1.17
C VAL A 184 6.89 -10.93 2.33
N ARG A 185 7.77 -11.63 3.07
CA ARG A 185 8.55 -10.99 4.13
C ARG A 185 9.56 -10.02 3.54
N LEU A 186 9.76 -8.86 4.16
CA LEU A 186 10.74 -7.87 3.68
C LEU A 186 12.16 -8.46 3.64
N GLY A 187 12.49 -9.36 4.57
CA GLY A 187 13.76 -10.10 4.58
C GLY A 187 14.00 -10.97 3.34
N GLU A 188 12.94 -11.42 2.66
CA GLU A 188 13.03 -12.18 1.41
C GLU A 188 13.17 -11.26 0.18
N MET A 189 12.88 -9.97 0.34
CA MET A 189 12.94 -8.97 -0.73
C MET A 189 14.26 -8.19 -0.77
N ILE A 190 14.89 -7.99 0.39
CA ILE A 190 16.18 -7.28 0.49
C ILE A 190 17.31 -8.09 -0.15
N THR A 191 18.32 -7.39 -0.65
CA THR A 191 19.50 -8.03 -1.25
C THR A 191 20.71 -8.09 -0.31
N LEU A 192 20.65 -7.37 0.82
CA LEU A 192 21.66 -7.37 1.87
C LEU A 192 21.01 -7.81 3.18
N ASP A 193 21.41 -8.97 3.68
CA ASP A 193 20.89 -9.50 4.94
C ASP A 193 21.45 -8.72 6.15
N GLU A 194 22.66 -8.17 6.03
CA GLU A 194 23.29 -7.34 7.05
C GLU A 194 23.54 -5.92 6.55
N CYS A 195 23.41 -4.94 7.44
CA CYS A 195 23.74 -3.56 7.14
C CYS A 195 25.26 -3.42 6.96
N PRO A 196 25.77 -2.90 5.82
CA PRO A 196 27.18 -2.59 5.69
C PRO A 196 27.64 -1.59 6.77
N LYS A 197 28.78 -1.88 7.40
CA LYS A 197 29.46 -0.92 8.28
C LYS A 197 30.14 0.15 7.44
N LEU A 198 29.93 1.42 7.82
CA LEU A 198 30.46 2.57 7.12
C LEU A 198 31.44 3.32 8.03
N GLN A 199 32.56 3.81 7.49
CA GLN A 199 33.66 4.39 8.27
C GLN A 199 33.24 5.64 9.07
N PHE A 200 32.51 6.55 8.41
CA PHE A 200 32.09 7.84 8.94
C PHE A 200 30.60 7.87 9.33
N SER A 201 30.09 6.77 9.89
CA SER A 201 28.69 6.67 10.31
C SER A 201 28.58 5.90 11.62
N ASP A 202 27.68 6.33 12.51
CA ASP A 202 27.29 5.54 13.66
C ASP A 202 26.46 4.33 13.18
N TYR A 203 27.05 3.14 13.30
CA TYR A 203 26.42 1.89 12.88
C TYR A 203 25.11 1.59 13.60
N GLU A 204 24.97 2.00 14.87
CA GLU A 204 23.78 1.74 15.67
C GLU A 204 22.58 2.58 15.25
N LEU A 205 22.84 3.76 14.66
CA LEU A 205 21.82 4.59 14.02
C LEU A 205 21.57 4.13 12.58
N LEU A 206 22.64 3.91 11.82
CA LEU A 206 22.59 3.49 10.42
C LEU A 206 21.73 2.23 10.24
N ARG A 207 21.99 1.19 11.03
CA ARG A 207 21.31 -0.11 10.89
C ARG A 207 19.82 -0.07 11.23
N LYS A 208 19.32 1.05 11.78
CA LYS A 208 17.91 1.29 12.15
C LYS A 208 17.14 2.14 11.14
N ILE A 209 17.80 2.63 10.09
CA ILE A 209 17.12 3.36 9.01
C ILE A 209 16.17 2.40 8.28
N ASP A 210 14.93 2.81 8.07
CA ASP A 210 13.85 1.96 7.55
C ASP A 210 14.22 1.24 6.24
N VAL A 211 14.77 1.97 5.27
CA VAL A 211 15.29 1.38 4.02
C VAL A 211 16.58 2.08 3.61
N LEU A 212 17.60 1.29 3.27
CA LEU A 212 18.87 1.76 2.73
C LEU A 212 19.14 1.17 1.36
N TRP A 213 19.59 2.00 0.43
CA TRP A 213 20.07 1.57 -0.89
C TRP A 213 21.56 1.84 -1.01
N PHE A 214 22.30 0.80 -1.34
CA PHE A 214 23.74 0.86 -1.54
C PHE A 214 24.09 0.65 -3.01
N ARG A 215 25.12 1.37 -3.48
CA ARG A 215 25.85 1.01 -4.69
C ARG A 215 26.99 0.08 -4.32
N ARG A 216 27.23 -0.94 -5.14
CA ARG A 216 28.46 -1.74 -5.05
C ARG A 216 29.62 -0.89 -5.53
N ALA A 217 30.63 -0.76 -4.69
CA ALA A 217 31.90 -0.14 -5.02
C ALA A 217 32.97 -1.22 -5.23
N THR A 218 34.16 -0.83 -5.71
CA THR A 218 35.30 -1.75 -5.92
C THR A 218 35.66 -2.50 -4.64
N SER A 219 35.52 -1.84 -3.49
CA SER A 219 35.73 -2.41 -2.16
C SER A 219 34.56 -2.04 -1.24
N GLY A 220 33.50 -2.85 -1.26
CA GLY A 220 32.37 -2.74 -0.33
C GLY A 220 31.16 -2.00 -0.90
N TYR A 221 30.48 -1.24 -0.04
CA TYR A 221 29.20 -0.61 -0.33
C TYR A 221 29.24 0.88 -0.02
N TYR A 222 28.58 1.65 -0.87
CA TYR A 222 28.41 3.09 -0.71
C TYR A 222 26.93 3.42 -0.52
N PRO A 223 26.52 4.12 0.57
CA PRO A 223 25.12 4.49 0.78
C PRO A 223 24.71 5.54 -0.26
N ALA A 224 23.79 5.19 -1.15
CA ALA A 224 23.33 6.10 -2.20
C ALA A 224 22.04 6.82 -1.80
N TYR A 225 21.10 6.08 -1.19
CA TYR A 225 19.81 6.60 -0.75
C TYR A 225 19.45 6.00 0.61
N ALA A 226 18.81 6.80 1.44
CA ALA A 226 18.35 6.40 2.76
C ALA A 226 16.93 6.95 2.97
N PHE A 227 16.03 6.13 3.47
CA PHE A 227 14.62 6.45 3.56
C PHE A 227 14.11 6.18 4.98
N GLU A 228 13.40 7.15 5.54
CA GLU A 228 12.64 7.02 6.79
C GLU A 228 11.16 7.20 6.50
N VAL A 229 10.35 6.25 6.93
CA VAL A 229 8.91 6.25 6.71
C VAL A 229 8.21 6.66 8.00
N GLU A 230 7.66 7.87 8.02
CA GLU A 230 7.08 8.49 9.22
C GLU A 230 5.56 8.63 9.04
N ILE A 231 4.83 7.53 9.33
CA ILE A 231 3.36 7.48 9.30
C ILE A 231 2.76 7.84 10.65
N SER A 232 3.14 7.12 11.70
CA SER A 232 2.65 7.29 13.08
C SER A 232 3.72 7.83 14.03
N THR A 233 4.99 7.69 13.66
CA THR A 233 6.15 8.14 14.42
C THR A 233 6.47 9.61 14.14
N GLY A 234 7.30 10.21 15.00
CA GLY A 234 7.72 11.61 14.86
C GLY A 234 8.95 11.75 13.96
N VAL A 235 8.85 12.65 12.97
CA VAL A 235 9.90 13.05 12.01
C VAL A 235 11.29 13.25 12.64
N TRP A 236 11.34 13.78 13.87
CA TRP A 236 12.59 14.01 14.61
C TRP A 236 13.47 12.77 14.71
N SER A 237 12.87 11.59 14.95
CA SER A 237 13.63 10.37 15.18
C SER A 237 14.27 9.86 13.88
N GLY A 238 13.50 9.81 12.79
CA GLY A 238 14.01 9.46 11.46
C GLY A 238 15.05 10.45 10.96
N PHE A 239 14.81 11.75 11.13
CA PHE A 239 15.80 12.78 10.78
C PHE A 239 17.14 12.52 11.51
N GLY A 240 17.10 12.30 12.82
CA GLY A 240 18.29 12.03 13.62
C GLY A 240 19.06 10.79 13.16
N ARG A 241 18.37 9.71 12.75
CA ARG A 241 19.01 8.54 12.15
C ARG A 241 19.70 8.88 10.83
N LEU A 242 19.05 9.64 9.95
CA LEU A 242 19.61 10.02 8.65
C LEU A 242 20.82 10.96 8.74
N VAL A 243 20.94 11.78 9.79
CA VAL A 243 22.09 12.68 10.03
C VAL A 243 23.42 11.91 10.13
N THR A 244 23.38 10.63 10.53
CA THR A 244 24.57 9.74 10.58
C THR A 244 25.25 9.54 9.22
N LEU A 245 24.58 9.92 8.11
CA LEU A 245 25.07 9.81 6.74
C LEU A 245 25.59 11.13 6.18
N ARG A 246 25.73 12.18 7.01
CA ARG A 246 26.16 13.52 6.57
C ARG A 246 27.52 13.55 5.87
N ASP A 247 28.41 12.62 6.20
CA ASP A 247 29.76 12.57 5.63
C ASP A 247 29.83 11.79 4.30
N TYR A 248 28.67 11.30 3.81
CA TYR A 248 28.50 10.68 2.50
C TYR A 248 27.65 11.56 1.59
N ASP A 249 27.83 11.48 0.28
CA ASP A 249 26.87 11.99 -0.72
C ASP A 249 25.64 11.08 -0.84
N THR A 250 25.06 10.72 0.31
CA THR A 250 23.76 10.04 0.38
C THR A 250 22.66 11.06 0.21
N LYS A 251 21.58 10.67 -0.47
CA LYS A 251 20.31 11.42 -0.51
C LYS A 251 19.34 10.89 0.57
N PRO A 252 19.14 11.63 1.68
CA PRO A 252 18.19 11.26 2.71
C PRO A 252 16.76 11.68 2.35
N TYR A 253 15.81 10.76 2.53
CA TYR A 253 14.39 10.96 2.27
C TYR A 253 13.59 10.74 3.55
N ILE A 254 12.64 11.63 3.82
CA ILE A 254 11.61 11.43 4.85
C ILE A 254 10.27 11.33 4.15
N ILE A 255 9.63 10.17 4.28
CA ILE A 255 8.33 9.87 3.69
C ILE A 255 7.25 10.12 4.74
N THR A 256 6.48 11.20 4.60
CA THR A 256 5.42 11.55 5.55
C THR A 256 4.33 12.41 4.92
N ASN A 257 3.13 12.39 5.48
CA ASN A 257 2.07 13.35 5.12
C ASN A 257 2.20 14.68 5.90
N GLU A 258 3.07 14.75 6.90
CA GLU A 258 3.18 15.88 7.83
C GLU A 258 4.29 16.87 7.41
N ASP A 259 4.13 17.51 6.25
CA ASP A 259 5.09 18.50 5.70
C ASP A 259 5.43 19.58 6.74
N LYS A 260 4.43 20.11 7.45
CA LYS A 260 4.68 21.13 8.50
C LYS A 260 5.66 20.65 9.58
N LYS A 261 5.54 19.39 10.03
CA LYS A 261 6.47 18.80 11.01
C LYS A 261 7.84 18.57 10.38
N PHE A 262 7.89 18.12 9.13
CA PHE A 262 9.14 18.03 8.38
C PHE A 262 9.87 19.37 8.32
N GLN A 263 9.20 20.45 7.88
CA GLN A 263 9.78 21.79 7.80
C GLN A 263 10.28 22.29 9.16
N GLN A 264 9.52 22.03 10.23
CA GLN A 264 9.92 22.39 11.60
C GLN A 264 11.21 21.71 12.04
N VAL A 265 11.44 20.44 11.66
CA VAL A 265 12.66 19.71 11.99
C VAL A 265 13.83 20.24 11.16
N VAL A 266 13.72 20.25 9.82
CA VAL A 266 14.86 20.57 8.95
C VAL A 266 15.34 22.01 9.10
N THR A 267 14.45 22.95 9.44
CA THR A 267 14.83 24.37 9.65
C THR A 267 15.75 24.54 10.86
N GLN A 268 15.79 23.59 11.79
CA GLN A 268 16.72 23.60 12.93
C GLN A 268 18.15 23.19 12.57
N PHE A 269 18.36 22.66 11.35
CA PHE A 269 19.66 22.20 10.84
C PHE A 269 19.99 22.87 9.48
N PRO A 270 20.17 24.19 9.45
CA PRO A 270 20.32 24.96 8.21
C PRO A 270 21.49 24.51 7.33
N GLU A 271 22.52 23.89 7.92
CA GLU A 271 23.72 23.40 7.24
C GLU A 271 23.49 22.15 6.37
N ILE A 272 22.46 21.35 6.68
CA ILE A 272 22.15 20.11 5.96
C ILE A 272 20.73 20.04 5.41
N LYS A 273 19.85 21.01 5.74
CA LYS A 273 18.43 20.98 5.36
C LYS A 273 18.19 20.74 3.86
N GLU A 274 19.01 21.35 2.99
CA GLU A 274 18.84 21.28 1.52
C GLU A 274 19.12 19.87 0.97
N ARG A 275 19.72 18.99 1.78
CA ARG A 275 19.98 17.60 1.40
C ARG A 275 18.78 16.69 1.62
N PHE A 276 17.87 17.06 2.52
CA PHE A 276 16.73 16.23 2.89
C PHE A 276 15.59 16.42 1.90
N VAL A 277 15.08 15.30 1.41
CA VAL A 277 13.96 15.29 0.48
C VAL A 277 12.71 14.83 1.20
N HIS A 278 11.68 15.68 1.22
CA HIS A 278 10.35 15.30 1.66
C HIS A 278 9.58 14.64 0.52
N VAL A 279 8.94 13.51 0.81
CA VAL A 279 8.07 12.79 -0.12
C VAL A 279 6.81 12.38 0.63
N ILE A 280 5.65 12.41 -0.04
CA ILE A 280 4.42 11.86 0.56
C ILE A 280 4.26 10.38 0.15
N PRO A 281 3.67 9.51 1.00
CA PRO A 281 3.43 8.10 0.70
C PRO A 281 2.87 7.81 -0.70
N ASP A 282 1.86 8.57 -1.14
CA ASP A 282 1.24 8.42 -2.46
C ASP A 282 2.24 8.55 -3.61
N GLN A 283 3.24 9.42 -3.50
CA GLN A 283 4.28 9.59 -4.53
C GLN A 283 5.17 8.36 -4.65
N VAL A 284 5.46 7.67 -3.53
CA VAL A 284 6.18 6.39 -3.54
C VAL A 284 5.34 5.33 -4.26
N GLY A 285 4.03 5.28 -3.98
CA GLY A 285 3.08 4.42 -4.70
C GLY A 285 3.07 4.71 -6.21
N LEU A 286 2.98 5.97 -6.63
CA LEU A 286 2.99 6.33 -8.04
C LEU A 286 4.29 5.93 -8.74
N LEU A 287 5.44 6.16 -8.11
CA LEU A 287 6.73 5.75 -8.65
C LEU A 287 6.83 4.23 -8.77
N TYR A 288 6.41 3.49 -7.74
CA TYR A 288 6.37 2.04 -7.76
C TYR A 288 5.54 1.51 -8.93
N SER A 289 4.35 2.09 -9.17
CA SER A 289 3.52 1.74 -10.35
C SER A 289 4.30 1.85 -11.64
N ALA A 290 4.96 3.00 -11.82
CA ALA A 290 5.61 3.35 -13.06
C ALA A 290 6.77 2.40 -13.34
N GLU A 291 7.55 2.05 -12.31
CA GLU A 291 8.64 1.07 -12.42
C GLU A 291 8.11 -0.32 -12.81
N LYS A 292 7.04 -0.81 -12.15
CA LYS A 292 6.44 -2.11 -12.48
C LYS A 292 5.87 -2.15 -13.89
N ASN A 293 5.17 -1.09 -14.31
CA ASN A 293 4.65 -0.97 -15.67
C ASN A 293 5.77 -0.95 -16.71
N LEU A 294 6.87 -0.22 -16.44
CA LEU A 294 8.02 -0.18 -17.33
C LEU A 294 8.68 -1.56 -17.49
N ILE A 295 8.79 -2.34 -16.41
CA ILE A 295 9.31 -3.72 -16.46
C ILE A 295 8.40 -4.62 -17.29
N ALA A 296 7.09 -4.55 -17.06
CA ALA A 296 6.12 -5.32 -17.82
C ALA A 296 6.22 -5.01 -19.32
N MET A 297 6.29 -3.72 -19.67
CA MET A 297 6.50 -3.29 -21.05
C MET A 297 7.83 -3.81 -21.61
N ARG A 298 8.95 -3.64 -20.90
CA ARG A 298 10.25 -4.19 -21.35
C ARG A 298 10.17 -5.68 -21.67
N THR A 299 9.46 -6.44 -20.84
CA THR A 299 9.24 -7.87 -21.06
C THR A 299 8.46 -8.14 -22.35
N GLU A 300 7.39 -7.37 -22.62
CA GLU A 300 6.62 -7.47 -23.87
C GLU A 300 7.47 -7.15 -25.12
N PHE A 301 8.43 -6.23 -24.99
CA PHE A 301 9.35 -5.86 -26.07
C PHE A 301 10.61 -6.75 -26.13
N ASN A 302 10.79 -7.71 -25.22
CA ASN A 302 12.03 -8.49 -25.04
C ASN A 302 13.29 -7.60 -24.87
N LEU A 303 13.17 -6.53 -24.07
CA LEU A 303 14.25 -5.61 -23.69
C LEU A 303 14.86 -5.93 -22.34
#